data_AF-A0A974HX95-F1
#
_entry.id   AF-A0A974HX95-F1
#
_cell.length_a   1.000
_cell.length_b   1.000
_cell.length_c   1.000
_cell.angle_alpha   90.00
_cell.angle_beta   90.00
_cell.angle_gamma   90.00
#
_symmetry.space_group_name_H-M   'P 1'
#
loop_
_entity.id
_entity.type
_entity.pdbx_description
1 polymer ?
#
loop_
_entity_poly.entity_id
_entity_poly.type
_entity_poly.pdbx_seq_one_letter_code
_entity_poly.pdbx_strand_id
1 'polypeptide(L)'
;MGLWGFLKTQFVVHLLIGFVFVVSGLIINFLQLCTLPLWGINKPLYRRINCRMAYLLWSQLVMLLEWWSGTQCTLFSDQKTIDHFGKEHVIIILNHNYEIDFLCGWTMCERYGVLGGSKVLAKKELLMVPLIGWTWYFLEIVFCKRKWEEDRDTVIQGLKDLRDYPEYMWFLLYCEGTRFTETKHKISMEVADKKGLARLKHHLLPRTRGFTTAVQCLRGTVSAVYDVTLSFRGNKNPSLLGILYGKKYEADMCVRRFPLEEIPEDEQEAAAWLHKLYQEKDALQEQYIQEGTFPGTQIVPPRRPWTLLNFLFWATLLLSPLFSFAIGIFASGSPLLILSFMGFMWTASFAVRRLIGVTEIDRGSSYGNHEVKKSI
;
A
#
# COMPACT_ATOMS: atom_id res chain seq x y z
N MET A 1 -16.33 -27.05 -2.55
CA MET A 1 -15.84 -25.87 -3.30
C MET A 1 -16.56 -25.82 -4.64
N GLY A 2 -17.16 -24.70 -5.02
CA GLY A 2 -17.65 -24.51 -6.39
C GLY A 2 -16.50 -24.29 -7.38
N LEU A 3 -16.80 -24.31 -8.69
CA LEU A 3 -15.83 -24.11 -9.77
C LEU A 3 -14.95 -22.86 -9.57
N TRP A 4 -15.57 -21.74 -9.17
CA TRP A 4 -14.84 -20.49 -8.89
C TRP A 4 -13.83 -20.61 -7.75
N GLY A 5 -14.20 -21.34 -6.69
CA GLY A 5 -13.28 -21.62 -5.57
C GLY A 5 -12.12 -22.51 -6.00
N PHE A 6 -12.36 -23.48 -6.89
CA PHE A 6 -11.30 -24.32 -7.46
C PHE A 6 -10.35 -23.52 -8.36
N LEU A 7 -10.86 -22.62 -9.22
CA LEU A 7 -10.02 -21.79 -10.09
C LEU A 7 -9.04 -20.91 -9.29
N LYS A 8 -9.49 -20.39 -8.14
CA LYS A 8 -8.68 -19.60 -7.21
C LYS A 8 -7.57 -20.38 -6.50
N THR A 9 -7.54 -21.70 -6.60
CA THR A 9 -6.43 -22.50 -6.08
C THR A 9 -5.45 -22.91 -7.19
N GLN A 10 -5.78 -22.63 -8.46
CA GLN A 10 -4.96 -23.06 -9.58
C GLN A 10 -3.78 -22.11 -9.78
N PHE A 11 -2.57 -22.65 -9.62
CA PHE A 11 -1.33 -21.93 -9.85
C PHE A 11 -1.25 -21.28 -11.24
N VAL A 12 -1.78 -21.95 -12.28
CA VAL A 12 -1.84 -21.40 -13.64
C VAL A 12 -2.65 -20.10 -13.69
N VAL A 13 -3.75 -20.01 -12.95
CA VAL A 13 -4.56 -18.78 -12.90
C VAL A 13 -3.80 -17.66 -12.20
N HIS A 14 -3.07 -17.96 -11.13
CA HIS A 14 -2.19 -17.00 -10.47
C HIS A 14 -1.07 -16.50 -11.40
N LEU A 15 -0.49 -17.39 -12.21
CA LEU A 15 0.49 -17.00 -13.22
C LEU A 15 -0.12 -16.07 -14.27
N LEU A 16 -1.34 -16.32 -14.73
CA LEU A 16 -2.02 -15.45 -15.69
C LEU A 16 -2.34 -14.07 -15.10
N ILE A 17 -2.81 -14.01 -13.85
CA ILE A 17 -3.03 -12.73 -13.13
C ILE A 17 -1.70 -11.98 -12.99
N GLY A 18 -0.65 -12.67 -12.56
CA GLY A 18 0.69 -12.10 -12.42
C GLY A 18 1.26 -11.62 -13.76
N PHE A 19 1.07 -12.38 -14.84
CA PHE A 19 1.46 -12.01 -16.20
C PHE A 19 0.76 -10.72 -16.64
N VAL A 20 -0.56 -10.62 -16.45
CA VAL A 20 -1.32 -9.41 -16.78
C VAL A 20 -0.77 -8.20 -16.01
N PHE A 21 -0.56 -8.34 -14.70
CA PHE A 21 -0.01 -7.25 -13.86
C PHE A 21 1.39 -6.84 -14.31
N VAL A 22 2.28 -7.80 -14.56
CA VAL A 22 3.68 -7.53 -14.92
C VAL A 22 3.77 -6.88 -16.29
N VAL A 23 3.14 -7.47 -17.31
CA VAL A 23 3.25 -6.98 -18.69
C VAL A 23 2.54 -5.64 -18.86
N SER A 24 1.34 -5.47 -18.28
CA SER A 24 0.68 -4.15 -18.29
C SER A 24 1.50 -3.11 -17.53
N GLY A 25 2.10 -3.45 -16.39
CA GLY A 25 2.99 -2.56 -15.64
C GLY A 25 4.21 -2.11 -16.43
N LEU A 26 4.84 -3.02 -17.19
CA LEU A 26 5.98 -2.67 -18.07
C LEU A 26 5.56 -1.71 -19.17
N ILE A 27 4.41 -1.96 -19.82
CA ILE A 27 3.85 -1.06 -20.83
C ILE A 27 3.56 0.31 -20.21
N ILE A 28 2.92 0.35 -19.04
CA ILE A 28 2.59 1.59 -18.33
C ILE A 28 3.87 2.36 -17.99
N ASN A 29 4.88 1.73 -17.41
CA ASN A 29 6.12 2.44 -17.08
C ASN A 29 6.88 2.94 -18.30
N PHE A 30 6.83 2.20 -19.41
CA PHE A 30 7.38 2.71 -20.66
C PHE A 30 6.65 3.98 -21.11
N LEU A 31 5.32 4.00 -21.04
CA LEU A 31 4.54 5.21 -21.34
C LEU A 31 4.85 6.36 -20.36
N GLN A 32 5.03 6.07 -19.07
CA GLN A 32 5.44 7.08 -18.09
C GLN A 32 6.83 7.63 -18.39
N LEU A 33 7.77 6.80 -18.82
CA LEU A 33 9.09 7.23 -19.26
C LEU A 33 8.98 8.22 -20.43
N CYS A 34 8.09 7.96 -21.39
CA CYS A 34 7.81 8.87 -22.49
C CYS A 34 7.22 10.22 -22.05
N THR A 35 6.71 10.34 -20.82
CA THR A 35 6.21 11.63 -20.28
C THR A 35 7.31 12.52 -19.72
N LEU A 36 8.55 12.06 -19.54
CA LEU A 36 9.61 12.88 -18.92
C LEU A 36 9.82 14.27 -19.55
N PRO A 37 9.82 14.45 -20.89
CA PRO A 37 9.95 15.78 -21.48
C PRO A 37 8.83 16.74 -21.04
N LEU A 38 7.64 16.21 -20.76
CA LEU A 38 6.50 16.99 -20.31
C LEU A 38 6.71 17.58 -18.91
N TRP A 39 7.56 16.99 -18.07
CA TRP A 39 7.87 17.52 -16.75
C TRP A 39 8.44 18.95 -16.83
N GLY A 40 9.33 19.20 -17.80
CA GLY A 40 9.94 20.52 -18.01
C GLY A 40 9.04 21.53 -18.76
N ILE A 41 8.08 21.05 -19.56
CA ILE A 41 7.19 21.90 -20.38
C ILE A 41 5.90 22.24 -19.64
N ASN A 42 5.26 21.25 -19.01
CA ASN A 42 3.99 21.37 -18.32
C ASN A 42 3.91 20.34 -17.17
N LYS A 43 4.56 20.67 -16.05
CA LYS A 43 4.62 19.84 -14.84
C LYS A 43 3.22 19.43 -14.32
N PRO A 44 2.19 20.31 -14.28
CA PRO A 44 0.85 19.89 -13.89
C PRO A 44 0.27 18.80 -14.81
N LEU A 45 0.42 18.92 -16.12
CA LEU A 45 -0.07 17.90 -17.06
C LEU A 45 0.71 16.58 -16.90
N TYR A 46 2.04 16.65 -16.75
CA TYR A 46 2.88 15.49 -16.42
C TYR A 46 2.33 14.74 -15.20
N ARG A 47 2.05 15.45 -14.10
CA ARG A 47 1.54 14.85 -12.86
C ARG A 47 0.16 14.23 -13.04
N ARG A 48 -0.76 14.92 -13.71
CA ARG A 48 -2.12 14.40 -13.97
C ARG A 48 -2.06 13.10 -14.78
N ILE A 49 -1.28 13.09 -15.87
CA ILE A 49 -1.10 11.89 -16.71
C ILE A 49 -0.51 10.74 -15.89
N ASN A 50 0.56 10.99 -15.14
CA ASN A 50 1.20 9.96 -14.31
C ASN A 50 0.28 9.44 -13.20
N CYS A 51 -0.59 10.27 -12.62
CA CYS A 51 -1.63 9.80 -11.69
C CYS A 51 -2.64 8.86 -12.37
N ARG A 52 -3.05 9.14 -13.61
CA ARG A 52 -3.94 8.23 -14.35
C ARG A 52 -3.23 6.93 -14.72
N MET A 53 -1.95 6.98 -15.13
CA MET A 53 -1.15 5.79 -15.40
C MET A 53 -0.94 4.93 -14.14
N ALA A 54 -0.62 5.56 -13.02
CA ALA A 54 -0.50 4.89 -11.74
C ALA A 54 -1.82 4.23 -11.31
N TYR A 55 -2.97 4.88 -11.54
CA TYR A 55 -4.28 4.28 -11.31
C TYR A 55 -4.46 2.97 -12.08
N LEU A 56 -4.07 2.91 -13.36
CA LEU A 56 -4.17 1.69 -14.18
C LEU A 56 -3.37 0.51 -13.59
N LEU A 57 -2.28 0.80 -12.85
CA LEU A 57 -1.48 -0.22 -12.19
C LEU A 57 -2.04 -0.58 -10.80
N TRP A 58 -2.30 0.40 -9.93
CA TRP A 58 -2.79 0.16 -8.56
C TRP A 58 -4.18 -0.47 -8.53
N SER A 59 -5.05 -0.10 -9.47
CA SER A 59 -6.40 -0.64 -9.56
C SER A 59 -6.42 -2.16 -9.77
N GLN A 60 -5.39 -2.75 -10.37
CA GLN A 60 -5.29 -4.21 -10.53
C GLN A 60 -5.06 -4.91 -9.18
N LEU A 61 -4.30 -4.31 -8.27
CA LEU A 61 -4.12 -4.82 -6.91
C LEU A 61 -5.38 -4.62 -6.07
N VAL A 62 -6.06 -3.47 -6.21
CA VAL A 62 -7.37 -3.26 -5.57
C VAL A 62 -8.41 -4.25 -6.11
N MET A 63 -8.37 -4.56 -7.41
CA MET A 63 -9.22 -5.60 -8.01
C MET A 63 -8.96 -6.96 -7.38
N LEU A 64 -7.69 -7.33 -7.18
CA LEU A 64 -7.31 -8.56 -6.51
C LEU A 64 -7.89 -8.65 -5.08
N LEU A 65 -7.87 -7.54 -4.34
CA LEU A 65 -8.44 -7.48 -2.99
C LEU A 65 -9.97 -7.56 -3.03
N GLU A 66 -10.64 -6.64 -3.72
CA GLU A 66 -12.10 -6.49 -3.63
C GLU A 66 -12.87 -7.56 -4.40
N TRP A 67 -12.50 -7.78 -5.66
CA TRP A 67 -13.27 -8.58 -6.61
C TRP A 67 -12.80 -10.03 -6.64
N TRP A 68 -11.49 -10.26 -6.67
CA TRP A 68 -10.94 -11.60 -6.69
C TRP A 68 -11.06 -12.27 -5.32
N SER A 69 -10.49 -11.71 -4.24
CA SER A 69 -10.57 -12.35 -2.91
C SER A 69 -11.94 -12.18 -2.23
N GLY A 70 -12.73 -11.19 -2.65
CA GLY A 70 -14.00 -10.85 -2.03
C GLY A 70 -13.86 -10.14 -0.68
N THR A 71 -12.65 -9.69 -0.32
CA THR A 71 -12.38 -8.98 0.93
C THR A 71 -13.26 -7.74 1.05
N GLN A 72 -13.78 -7.52 2.25
CA GLN A 72 -14.65 -6.40 2.57
C GLN A 72 -13.89 -5.41 3.45
N CYS A 73 -14.03 -4.12 3.13
CA CYS A 73 -13.48 -3.03 3.90
C CYS A 73 -14.64 -2.16 4.39
N THR A 74 -14.81 -2.12 5.71
CA THR A 74 -15.80 -1.34 6.44
C THR A 74 -15.15 -0.10 7.03
N LEU A 75 -15.81 1.03 6.93
CA LEU A 75 -15.37 2.31 7.47
C LEU A 75 -16.18 2.63 8.74
N PHE A 76 -15.51 3.13 9.77
CA PHE A 76 -16.10 3.67 10.99
C PHE A 76 -15.66 5.13 11.11
N SER A 77 -16.59 6.05 10.91
CA SER A 77 -16.32 7.49 10.98
C SER A 77 -17.64 8.26 11.08
N ASP A 78 -17.58 9.53 11.41
CA ASP A 78 -18.73 10.43 11.35
C ASP A 78 -18.96 10.95 9.91
N GLN A 79 -20.20 11.33 9.60
CA GLN A 79 -20.56 11.78 8.25
C GLN A 79 -19.79 13.05 7.84
N LYS A 80 -19.55 13.98 8.78
CA LYS A 80 -18.83 15.22 8.50
C LYS A 80 -17.40 14.93 8.03
N THR A 81 -16.71 13.97 8.65
CA THR A 81 -15.40 13.50 8.19
C THR A 81 -15.46 12.93 6.77
N ILE A 82 -16.46 12.09 6.47
CA ILE A 82 -16.61 11.44 5.15
C ILE A 82 -16.91 12.45 4.04
N ASP A 83 -17.64 13.52 4.33
CA ASP A 83 -17.98 14.55 3.33
C ASP A 83 -16.73 15.24 2.74
N HIS A 84 -15.59 15.20 3.46
CA HIS A 84 -14.30 15.69 2.99
C HIS A 84 -13.50 14.68 2.15
N PHE A 85 -13.83 13.39 2.18
CA PHE A 85 -13.01 12.37 1.53
C PHE A 85 -12.94 12.59 0.02
N GLY A 86 -11.72 12.52 -0.52
CA GLY A 86 -11.44 12.74 -1.94
C GLY A 86 -11.51 14.20 -2.41
N LYS A 87 -11.71 15.16 -1.49
CA LYS A 87 -11.88 16.59 -1.80
C LYS A 87 -10.83 17.50 -1.13
N GLU A 88 -9.82 16.92 -0.47
CA GLU A 88 -8.75 17.67 0.18
C GLU A 88 -7.44 16.87 0.15
N HIS A 89 -6.31 17.58 0.24
CA HIS A 89 -5.00 16.98 0.49
C HIS A 89 -4.87 16.67 1.98
N VAL A 90 -4.41 15.47 2.33
CA VAL A 90 -4.31 15.04 3.73
C VAL A 90 -3.05 14.23 3.99
N ILE A 91 -2.60 14.28 5.23
CA ILE A 91 -1.63 13.32 5.77
C ILE A 91 -2.42 12.19 6.41
N ILE A 92 -2.14 10.94 6.05
CA ILE A 92 -2.75 9.76 6.65
C ILE A 92 -1.76 9.14 7.64
N ILE A 93 -2.19 8.90 8.87
CA ILE A 93 -1.46 8.09 9.85
C ILE A 93 -2.18 6.76 9.98
N LEU A 94 -1.54 5.68 9.55
CA LEU A 94 -2.09 4.32 9.62
C LEU A 94 -1.23 3.47 10.56
N ASN A 95 -1.84 2.63 11.39
CA ASN A 95 -1.09 1.61 12.12
C ASN A 95 -0.51 0.56 11.17
N HIS A 96 0.64 -0.01 11.52
CA HIS A 96 1.34 -0.94 10.64
C HIS A 96 1.40 -2.35 11.25
N ASN A 97 0.32 -3.10 11.16
CA ASN A 97 0.23 -4.42 11.80
C ASN A 97 0.23 -5.56 10.78
N TYR A 98 -0.33 -5.37 9.59
CA TYR A 98 -0.58 -6.45 8.65
C TYR A 98 0.15 -6.24 7.32
N GLU A 99 0.28 -7.32 6.54
CA GLU A 99 0.96 -7.25 5.24
C GLU A 99 0.18 -6.41 4.22
N ILE A 100 -1.16 -6.45 4.30
CA ILE A 100 -2.05 -5.81 3.32
C ILE A 100 -2.67 -4.49 3.81
N ASP A 101 -2.09 -3.85 4.85
CA ASP A 101 -2.56 -2.56 5.40
C ASP A 101 -2.75 -1.52 4.29
N PHE A 102 -1.71 -1.36 3.48
CA PHE A 102 -1.67 -0.40 2.38
C PHE A 102 -2.76 -0.68 1.34
N LEU A 103 -3.11 -1.95 1.11
CA LEU A 103 -4.10 -2.34 0.11
C LEU A 103 -5.53 -2.06 0.57
N CYS A 104 -5.77 -2.15 1.89
CA CYS A 104 -7.01 -1.68 2.49
C CYS A 104 -7.13 -0.15 2.42
N GLY A 105 -6.04 0.57 2.66
CA GLY A 105 -5.98 2.03 2.45
C GLY A 105 -6.23 2.42 0.98
N TRP A 106 -5.62 1.72 0.03
CA TRP A 106 -5.86 1.91 -1.41
C TRP A 106 -7.28 1.59 -1.83
N THR A 107 -7.96 0.66 -1.17
CA THR A 107 -9.38 0.42 -1.39
C THR A 107 -10.21 1.66 -1.06
N MET A 108 -9.90 2.37 0.04
CA MET A 108 -10.55 3.66 0.32
C MET A 108 -10.17 4.71 -0.71
N CYS A 109 -8.89 4.78 -1.10
CA CYS A 109 -8.46 5.71 -2.15
C CYS A 109 -9.20 5.47 -3.48
N GLU A 110 -9.49 4.21 -3.85
CA GLU A 110 -10.29 3.87 -5.02
C GLU A 110 -11.71 4.41 -4.89
N ARG A 111 -12.37 4.11 -3.76
CA ARG A 111 -13.77 4.49 -3.52
C ARG A 111 -13.99 6.00 -3.53
N TYR A 112 -12.99 6.78 -3.10
CA TYR A 112 -13.03 8.24 -3.06
C TYR A 112 -12.23 8.94 -4.17
N GLY A 113 -11.79 8.20 -5.20
CA GLY A 113 -11.26 8.80 -6.44
C GLY A 113 -9.82 9.33 -6.38
N VAL A 114 -9.05 8.98 -5.35
CA VAL A 114 -7.68 9.49 -5.12
C VAL A 114 -6.59 8.42 -5.27
N LEU A 115 -6.91 7.20 -5.69
CA LEU A 115 -5.96 6.08 -5.79
C LEU A 115 -4.69 6.42 -6.59
N GLY A 116 -4.82 7.06 -7.76
CA GLY A 116 -3.68 7.47 -8.57
C GLY A 116 -2.85 8.63 -7.99
N GLY A 117 -3.46 9.41 -7.08
CA GLY A 117 -2.82 10.51 -6.35
C GLY A 117 -2.29 10.11 -4.97
N SER A 118 -2.50 8.86 -4.54
CA SER A 118 -2.01 8.37 -3.26
C SER A 118 -0.47 8.40 -3.21
N LYS A 119 0.07 8.78 -2.06
CA LYS A 119 1.52 8.88 -1.81
C LYS A 119 1.86 8.20 -0.50
N VAL A 120 3.15 7.92 -0.31
CA VAL A 120 3.68 7.33 0.90
C VAL A 120 5.10 7.84 1.12
N LEU A 121 5.55 7.98 2.37
CA LEU A 121 6.98 8.09 2.64
C LEU A 121 7.63 6.70 2.50
N ALA A 122 8.27 6.43 1.37
CA ALA A 122 8.75 5.11 0.99
C ALA A 122 10.21 4.85 1.42
N LYS A 123 10.52 3.59 1.66
CA LYS A 123 11.91 3.13 1.86
C LYS A 123 12.67 3.21 0.52
N LYS A 124 13.89 3.75 0.49
CA LYS A 124 14.67 3.97 -0.74
C LYS A 124 14.88 2.71 -1.57
N GLU A 125 15.06 1.55 -0.94
CA GLU A 125 15.21 0.27 -1.63
C GLU A 125 13.97 -0.12 -2.46
N LEU A 126 12.79 0.43 -2.15
CA LEU A 126 11.57 0.19 -2.95
C LEU A 126 11.63 0.83 -4.33
N LEU A 127 12.51 1.82 -4.54
CA LEU A 127 12.77 2.38 -5.88
C LEU A 127 13.29 1.32 -6.86
N MET A 128 14.01 0.31 -6.34
CA MET A 128 14.59 -0.78 -7.13
C MET A 128 13.58 -1.88 -7.47
N VAL A 129 12.38 -1.85 -6.89
CA VAL A 129 11.32 -2.82 -7.19
C VAL A 129 10.74 -2.45 -8.55
N PRO A 130 10.88 -3.29 -9.60
CA PRO A 130 10.31 -3.00 -10.91
C PRO A 130 8.80 -2.78 -10.81
N LEU A 131 8.25 -2.02 -11.75
CA LEU A 131 6.83 -1.66 -11.79
C LEU A 131 6.44 -0.65 -10.71
N ILE A 132 6.55 -1.06 -9.45
CA ILE A 132 6.07 -0.29 -8.31
C ILE A 132 7.00 0.90 -8.04
N GLY A 133 8.29 0.63 -7.85
CA GLY A 133 9.30 1.66 -7.58
C GLY A 133 9.44 2.68 -8.71
N TRP A 134 9.34 2.21 -9.96
CA TRP A 134 9.40 3.07 -11.14
C TRP A 134 8.16 3.96 -11.25
N THR A 135 6.96 3.40 -11.05
CA THR A 135 5.73 4.21 -10.98
C THR A 135 5.83 5.26 -9.88
N TRP A 136 6.36 4.90 -8.71
CA TRP A 136 6.58 5.81 -7.59
C TRP A 136 7.58 6.93 -7.90
N TYR A 137 8.63 6.65 -8.67
CA TYR A 137 9.53 7.68 -9.19
C TYR A 137 8.77 8.71 -10.05
N PHE A 138 7.98 8.24 -11.02
CA PHE A 138 7.21 9.14 -11.89
C PHE A 138 6.12 9.93 -11.15
N LEU A 139 5.62 9.38 -10.04
CA LEU A 139 4.73 10.05 -9.11
C LEU A 139 5.43 11.00 -8.14
N GLU A 140 6.76 11.19 -8.21
CA GLU A 140 7.51 12.04 -7.29
C GLU A 140 7.28 11.63 -5.81
N ILE A 141 7.18 10.32 -5.55
CA ILE A 141 7.11 9.79 -4.19
C ILE A 141 8.40 10.10 -3.43
N VAL A 142 8.27 10.47 -2.17
CA VAL A 142 9.41 10.75 -1.29
C VAL A 142 10.03 9.45 -0.79
N PHE A 143 11.32 9.25 -1.06
CA PHE A 143 12.08 8.08 -0.62
C PHE A 143 13.09 8.43 0.47
N CYS A 144 13.25 7.56 1.48
CA CYS A 144 14.24 7.72 2.55
C CYS A 144 15.01 6.43 2.86
N LYS A 145 16.28 6.55 3.25
CA LYS A 145 17.13 5.46 3.75
C LYS A 145 16.85 5.10 5.21
N ARG A 146 15.98 5.87 5.88
CA ARG A 146 15.66 5.77 7.31
C ARG A 146 16.85 6.16 8.21
N LYS A 147 17.66 7.12 7.73
CA LYS A 147 18.74 7.77 8.48
C LYS A 147 18.62 9.28 8.27
N TRP A 148 18.16 9.97 9.30
CA TRP A 148 17.75 11.37 9.19
C TRP A 148 18.87 12.26 8.65
N GLU A 149 20.09 12.04 9.11
CA GLU A 149 21.27 12.82 8.75
C GLU A 149 21.60 12.70 7.25
N GLU A 150 21.26 11.57 6.62
CA GLU A 150 21.44 11.35 5.17
C GLU A 150 20.21 11.77 4.34
N ASP A 151 19.02 11.74 4.93
CA ASP A 151 17.74 11.88 4.23
C ASP A 151 17.15 13.28 4.29
N ARG A 152 17.53 14.10 5.29
CA ARG A 152 16.86 15.37 5.66
C ARG A 152 16.54 16.24 4.47
N ASP A 153 17.55 16.61 3.68
CA ASP A 153 17.38 17.59 2.60
C ASP A 153 16.54 17.00 1.46
N THR A 154 16.75 15.72 1.13
CA THR A 154 15.98 15.03 0.08
C THR A 154 14.51 14.87 0.47
N VAL A 155 14.23 14.53 1.73
CA VAL A 155 12.86 14.40 2.24
C VAL A 155 12.16 15.75 2.30
N ILE A 156 12.83 16.78 2.83
CA ILE A 156 12.26 18.14 2.89
C ILE A 156 11.98 18.67 1.48
N GLN A 157 12.93 18.54 0.55
CA GLN A 157 12.72 19.00 -0.82
C GLN A 157 11.58 18.24 -1.49
N GLY A 158 11.58 16.89 -1.40
CA GLY A 158 10.52 16.07 -1.96
C GLY A 158 9.13 16.41 -1.42
N LEU A 159 9.00 16.68 -0.11
CA LEU A 159 7.73 17.13 0.48
C LEU A 159 7.32 18.52 0.00
N LYS A 160 8.26 19.46 -0.11
CA LYS A 160 7.99 20.80 -0.65
C LYS A 160 7.56 20.75 -2.11
N ASP A 161 8.16 19.85 -2.90
CA ASP A 161 7.80 19.63 -4.30
C ASP A 161 6.37 19.10 -4.47
N LEU A 162 5.75 18.54 -3.43
CA LEU A 162 4.35 18.09 -3.47
C LEU A 162 3.33 19.21 -3.19
N ARG A 163 3.78 20.43 -2.83
CA ARG A 163 2.87 21.52 -2.47
C ARG A 163 2.03 22.05 -3.64
N ASP A 164 2.55 21.94 -4.86
CA ASP A 164 1.91 22.33 -6.13
C ASP A 164 1.32 21.12 -6.88
N TYR A 165 1.05 20.00 -6.19
CA TYR A 165 0.51 18.81 -6.83
C TYR A 165 -0.96 19.02 -7.25
N PRO A 166 -1.33 18.83 -8.53
CA PRO A 166 -2.61 19.27 -9.06
C PRO A 166 -3.79 18.32 -8.78
N GLU A 167 -3.54 17.17 -8.16
CA GLU A 167 -4.55 16.16 -7.82
C GLU A 167 -4.55 15.98 -6.30
N TYR A 168 -5.73 15.79 -5.69
CA TYR A 168 -5.82 15.57 -4.25
C TYR A 168 -4.96 14.40 -3.81
N MET A 169 -4.16 14.65 -2.78
CA MET A 169 -3.08 13.77 -2.37
C MET A 169 -3.35 13.24 -0.96
N TRP A 170 -3.41 11.93 -0.85
CA TRP A 170 -3.49 11.22 0.43
C TRP A 170 -2.09 10.68 0.75
N PHE A 171 -1.37 11.39 1.61
CA PHE A 171 0.04 11.13 1.92
C PHE A 171 0.18 10.23 3.16
N LEU A 172 0.45 8.94 2.94
CA LEU A 172 0.51 7.92 3.97
C LEU A 172 1.83 7.93 4.75
N LEU A 173 1.69 7.91 6.08
CA LEU A 173 2.75 7.68 7.05
C LEU A 173 2.40 6.49 7.95
N TYR A 174 3.35 5.58 8.06
CA TYR A 174 3.40 4.59 9.13
C TYR A 174 4.35 5.10 10.21
N CYS A 175 3.84 5.85 11.19
CA CYS A 175 4.69 6.47 12.21
C CYS A 175 5.39 5.44 13.10
N GLU A 176 4.89 4.20 13.20
CA GLU A 176 5.59 3.07 13.85
C GLU A 176 6.94 2.74 13.17
N GLY A 177 7.07 3.05 11.88
CA GLY A 177 8.29 2.89 11.08
C GLY A 177 8.62 1.45 10.69
N THR A 178 7.85 0.47 11.17
CA THR A 178 7.95 -0.94 10.80
C THR A 178 6.70 -1.71 11.21
N ARG A 179 6.45 -2.86 10.59
CA ARG A 179 5.35 -3.75 10.99
C ARG A 179 5.51 -4.22 12.43
N PHE A 180 4.41 -4.19 13.18
CA PHE A 180 4.28 -4.74 14.51
C PHE A 180 4.67 -6.22 14.54
N THR A 181 5.49 -6.59 15.50
CA THR A 181 5.73 -7.97 15.93
C THR A 181 5.96 -7.94 17.43
N GLU A 182 5.68 -9.05 18.14
CA GLU A 182 5.88 -9.10 19.60
C GLU A 182 7.31 -8.74 20.00
N THR A 183 8.32 -9.20 19.25
CA THR A 183 9.73 -8.87 19.49
C THR A 183 9.99 -7.37 19.39
N LYS A 184 9.48 -6.71 18.34
CA LYS A 184 9.66 -5.27 18.16
C LYS A 184 8.86 -4.46 19.15
N HIS A 185 7.70 -4.96 19.58
CA HIS A 185 6.89 -4.35 20.62
C HIS A 185 7.64 -4.32 21.95
N LYS A 186 8.23 -5.45 22.38
CA LYS A 186 9.09 -5.50 23.57
C LYS A 186 10.21 -4.45 23.52
N ILE A 187 10.96 -4.42 22.42
CA ILE A 187 12.03 -3.41 22.20
C ILE A 187 11.46 -1.98 22.26
N SER A 188 10.31 -1.75 21.62
CA SER A 188 9.67 -0.43 21.62
C SER A 188 9.24 -0.01 23.02
N MET A 189 8.79 -0.94 23.87
CA MET A 189 8.37 -0.63 25.23
C MET A 189 9.55 -0.36 26.15
N GLU A 190 10.69 -1.04 25.97
CA GLU A 190 11.93 -0.69 26.67
C GLU A 190 12.39 0.74 26.35
N VAL A 191 12.22 1.17 25.09
CA VAL A 191 12.49 2.56 24.67
C VAL A 191 11.49 3.53 25.32
N ALA A 192 10.23 3.12 25.50
CA ALA A 192 9.22 3.91 26.20
C ALA A 192 9.65 4.20 27.64
N ASP A 193 10.01 3.14 28.38
CA ASP A 193 10.42 3.24 29.78
C ASP A 193 11.66 4.15 29.93
N LYS A 194 12.67 3.97 29.06
CA LYS A 194 13.91 4.78 29.09
C LYS A 194 13.67 6.26 28.80
N LYS A 195 12.64 6.58 28.02
CA LYS A 195 12.29 7.96 27.64
C LYS A 195 11.19 8.56 28.52
N GLY A 196 10.68 7.82 29.51
CA GLY A 196 9.54 8.25 30.31
C GLY A 196 8.25 8.42 29.51
N LEU A 197 8.10 7.68 28.40
CA LEU A 197 6.90 7.71 27.57
C LEU A 197 5.91 6.63 28.01
N ALA A 198 4.61 6.86 27.76
CA ALA A 198 3.57 5.89 28.06
C ALA A 198 3.78 4.57 27.29
N ARG A 199 3.56 3.45 27.98
CA ARG A 199 3.55 2.12 27.35
C ARG A 199 2.29 1.92 26.54
N LEU A 200 2.43 1.36 25.34
CA LEU A 200 1.34 0.99 24.44
C LEU A 200 1.20 -0.53 24.41
N LYS A 201 0.00 -1.08 24.26
CA LYS A 201 -0.25 -2.53 24.26
C LYS A 201 -0.28 -3.12 22.84
N HIS A 202 -0.86 -2.41 21.90
CA HIS A 202 -1.22 -2.88 20.56
C HIS A 202 -0.46 -2.19 19.42
N HIS A 203 0.29 -1.13 19.73
CA HIS A 203 1.13 -0.39 18.79
C HIS A 203 2.59 -0.25 19.24
N LEU A 204 3.48 -0.03 18.28
CA LEU A 204 4.82 0.47 18.56
C LEU A 204 4.78 1.96 18.87
N LEU A 205 5.80 2.46 19.59
CA LEU A 205 5.96 3.90 19.78
C LEU A 205 6.14 4.61 18.43
N PRO A 206 5.42 5.71 18.19
CA PRO A 206 5.59 6.45 16.95
C PRO A 206 6.94 7.15 16.90
N ARG A 207 7.54 7.14 15.70
CA ARG A 207 8.67 7.97 15.32
C ARG A 207 8.12 9.30 14.82
N THR A 208 8.51 10.38 15.50
CA THR A 208 7.90 11.70 15.32
C THR A 208 8.46 12.47 14.12
N ARG A 209 9.78 12.38 13.87
CA ARG A 209 10.47 13.19 12.84
C ARG A 209 9.80 13.19 11.46
N GLY A 210 9.39 12.01 10.97
CA GLY A 210 8.76 11.90 9.66
C GLY A 210 7.41 12.62 9.59
N PHE A 211 6.63 12.54 10.68
CA PHE A 211 5.35 13.24 10.81
C PHE A 211 5.54 14.74 10.97
N THR A 212 6.40 15.18 11.90
CA THR A 212 6.62 16.62 12.15
C THR A 212 7.17 17.32 10.91
N THR A 213 8.11 16.68 10.20
CA THR A 213 8.63 17.20 8.92
C THR A 213 7.54 17.29 7.85
N ALA A 214 6.69 16.27 7.72
CA ALA A 214 5.60 16.27 6.74
C ALA A 214 4.57 17.36 7.03
N VAL A 215 4.14 17.49 8.29
CA VAL A 215 3.22 18.57 8.73
C VAL A 215 3.82 19.93 8.42
N GLN A 216 5.08 20.17 8.79
CA GLN A 216 5.74 21.45 8.56
C GLN A 216 5.89 21.78 7.06
N CYS A 217 6.33 20.81 6.25
CA CYS A 217 6.56 21.03 4.82
C CYS A 217 5.28 21.17 4.01
N LEU A 218 4.21 20.47 4.40
CA LEU A 218 2.94 20.45 3.68
C LEU A 218 1.92 21.45 4.23
N ARG A 219 2.24 22.20 5.29
CA ARG A 219 1.39 23.26 5.84
C ARG A 219 1.06 24.29 4.76
N GLY A 220 -0.23 24.64 4.66
CA GLY A 220 -0.78 25.47 3.59
C GLY A 220 -1.15 24.72 2.30
N THR A 221 -0.80 23.43 2.17
CA THR A 221 -1.30 22.55 1.09
C THR A 221 -2.28 21.50 1.63
N VAL A 222 -1.91 20.78 2.70
CA VAL A 222 -2.80 19.77 3.32
C VAL A 222 -3.78 20.46 4.27
N SER A 223 -5.03 19.98 4.28
CA SER A 223 -6.11 20.56 5.07
C SER A 223 -6.34 19.81 6.39
N ALA A 224 -5.92 18.54 6.48
CA ALA A 224 -6.13 17.72 7.66
C ALA A 224 -5.13 16.56 7.79
N VAL A 225 -5.05 16.03 9.00
CA VAL A 225 -4.50 14.71 9.31
C VAL A 225 -5.65 13.74 9.49
N TYR A 226 -5.64 12.63 8.75
CA TYR A 226 -6.55 11.51 8.95
C TYR A 226 -5.82 10.43 9.75
N ASP A 227 -6.27 10.23 10.98
CA ASP A 227 -5.84 9.13 11.82
C ASP A 227 -6.67 7.88 11.52
N VAL A 228 -6.02 6.82 11.07
CA VAL A 228 -6.66 5.58 10.62
C VAL A 228 -6.19 4.40 11.47
N THR A 229 -7.15 3.68 12.05
CA THR A 229 -6.90 2.44 12.80
C THR A 229 -7.55 1.30 12.05
N LEU A 230 -6.72 0.40 11.53
CA LEU A 230 -7.12 -0.78 10.78
C LEU A 230 -7.00 -2.01 11.67
N SER A 231 -8.08 -2.80 11.71
CA SER A 231 -8.09 -4.13 12.31
C SER A 231 -8.85 -5.12 11.45
N PHE A 232 -8.59 -6.42 11.63
CA PHE A 232 -9.26 -7.49 10.90
C PHE A 232 -10.11 -8.34 11.84
N ARG A 233 -11.36 -8.59 11.45
CA ARG A 233 -12.29 -9.39 12.25
C ARG A 233 -11.77 -10.80 12.48
N GLY A 234 -12.02 -11.31 13.70
CA GLY A 234 -11.58 -12.64 14.13
C GLY A 234 -10.06 -12.77 14.29
N ASN A 235 -9.37 -11.65 14.55
CA ASN A 235 -7.92 -11.59 14.78
C ASN A 235 -7.10 -12.30 13.69
N LYS A 236 -7.55 -12.18 12.43
CA LYS A 236 -6.89 -12.80 11.29
C LYS A 236 -5.63 -12.02 10.94
N ASN A 237 -4.60 -12.74 10.51
CA ASN A 237 -3.41 -12.14 9.90
C ASN A 237 -3.48 -12.29 8.36
N PRO A 238 -3.87 -11.23 7.64
CA PRO A 238 -4.02 -11.29 6.19
C PRO A 238 -2.68 -11.13 5.46
N SER A 239 -2.57 -11.81 4.32
CA SER A 239 -1.38 -11.78 3.45
C SER A 239 -1.76 -11.61 1.98
N LEU A 240 -0.82 -11.11 1.18
CA LEU A 240 -1.01 -10.99 -0.28
C LEU A 240 -1.22 -12.36 -0.92
N LEU A 241 -0.53 -13.38 -0.41
CA LEU A 241 -0.71 -14.75 -0.87
C LEU A 241 -2.12 -15.26 -0.55
N GLY A 242 -2.64 -14.94 0.65
CA GLY A 242 -4.00 -15.29 1.04
C GLY A 242 -5.05 -14.73 0.08
N ILE A 243 -4.96 -13.44 -0.26
CA ILE A 243 -5.90 -12.83 -1.22
C ILE A 243 -5.76 -13.42 -2.63
N LEU A 244 -4.54 -13.79 -3.05
CA LEU A 244 -4.30 -14.44 -4.34
C LEU A 244 -4.96 -15.83 -4.40
N TYR A 245 -4.91 -16.61 -3.32
CA TYR A 245 -5.68 -17.86 -3.19
C TYR A 245 -7.18 -17.65 -2.95
N GLY A 246 -7.67 -16.40 -3.03
CA GLY A 246 -9.07 -16.06 -2.89
C GLY A 246 -9.59 -16.10 -1.45
N LYS A 247 -8.72 -16.06 -0.44
CA LYS A 247 -9.12 -15.98 0.97
C LYS A 247 -9.74 -14.61 1.23
N LYS A 248 -11.00 -14.62 1.65
CA LYS A 248 -11.74 -13.43 2.05
C LYS A 248 -11.33 -12.98 3.44
N TYR A 249 -11.11 -11.68 3.59
CA TYR A 249 -10.94 -11.00 4.87
C TYR A 249 -12.02 -9.94 5.09
N GLU A 250 -12.14 -9.48 6.33
CA GLU A 250 -13.04 -8.40 6.74
C GLU A 250 -12.19 -7.39 7.51
N ALA A 251 -11.86 -6.30 6.82
CA ALA A 251 -11.06 -5.19 7.33
C ALA A 251 -12.00 -4.10 7.82
N ASP A 252 -11.86 -3.72 9.09
CA ASP A 252 -12.57 -2.59 9.67
C ASP A 252 -11.56 -1.46 9.87
N MET A 253 -11.91 -0.25 9.41
CA MET A 253 -11.06 0.94 9.48
C MET A 253 -11.80 2.06 10.20
N CYS A 254 -11.33 2.45 11.37
CA CYS A 254 -11.78 3.67 12.04
C CYS A 254 -10.97 4.86 11.54
N VAL A 255 -11.64 5.93 11.12
CA VAL A 255 -11.00 7.16 10.63
C VAL A 255 -11.46 8.36 11.44
N ARG A 256 -10.50 9.09 12.00
CA ARG A 256 -10.69 10.35 12.71
C ARG A 256 -10.00 11.48 11.96
N ARG A 257 -10.70 12.59 11.71
CA ARG A 257 -10.16 13.76 11.02
C ARG A 257 -9.76 14.85 12.00
N PHE A 258 -8.52 15.31 11.91
CA PHE A 258 -8.00 16.45 12.64
C PHE A 258 -7.63 17.56 11.64
N PRO A 259 -8.32 18.73 11.65
CA PRO A 259 -7.89 19.89 10.88
C PRO A 259 -6.41 20.21 11.12
N LEU A 260 -5.68 20.62 10.08
CA LEU A 260 -4.23 20.87 10.23
C LEU A 260 -3.94 22.04 11.20
N GLU A 261 -4.90 22.95 11.32
CA GLU A 261 -4.84 24.09 12.26
C GLU A 261 -4.83 23.65 13.72
N GLU A 262 -5.34 22.46 14.04
CA GLU A 262 -5.31 21.87 15.39
C GLU A 262 -4.00 21.15 15.69
N ILE A 263 -3.14 20.95 14.68
CA ILE A 263 -1.83 20.32 14.84
C ILE A 263 -0.81 21.41 15.18
N PRO A 264 -0.05 21.29 16.28
CA PRO A 264 0.94 22.28 16.67
C PRO A 264 1.98 22.58 15.58
N GLU A 265 2.46 23.82 15.53
CA GLU A 265 3.54 24.22 14.60
C GLU A 265 4.92 23.89 15.13
N ASP A 266 5.11 23.98 16.45
CA ASP A 266 6.36 23.60 17.10
C ASP A 266 6.61 22.09 16.96
N GLU A 267 7.86 21.72 16.67
CA GLU A 267 8.23 20.33 16.41
C GLU A 267 8.02 19.45 17.65
N GLN A 268 8.33 19.95 18.84
CA GLN A 268 8.22 19.18 20.08
C GLN A 268 6.76 19.03 20.49
N GLU A 269 5.95 20.07 20.34
CA GLU A 269 4.50 20.00 20.58
C GLU A 269 3.81 19.06 19.60
N ALA A 270 4.16 19.10 18.31
CA ALA A 270 3.63 18.18 17.29
C ALA A 270 4.07 16.72 17.56
N ALA A 271 5.29 16.52 18.06
CA ALA A 271 5.76 15.21 18.52
C ALA A 271 4.95 14.70 19.73
N ALA A 272 4.69 15.56 20.71
CA ALA A 272 3.85 15.23 21.87
C ALA A 272 2.41 14.92 21.45
N TRP A 273 1.85 15.68 20.51
CA TRP A 273 0.55 15.42 19.91
C TRP A 273 0.50 14.03 19.27
N LEU A 274 1.52 13.63 18.50
CA LEU A 274 1.58 12.31 17.89
C LEU A 274 1.67 11.19 18.93
N HIS A 275 2.43 11.39 20.01
CA HIS A 275 2.49 10.43 21.11
C HIS A 275 1.12 10.26 21.79
N LYS A 276 0.39 11.36 22.01
CA LYS A 276 -0.98 11.31 22.53
C LYS A 276 -1.94 10.61 21.57
N LEU A 277 -1.87 10.93 20.27
CA LEU A 277 -2.66 10.27 19.23
C LEU A 277 -2.50 8.74 19.27
N TYR A 278 -1.27 8.26 19.44
CA TYR A 278 -0.98 6.83 19.53
C TYR A 278 -1.48 6.19 20.83
N GLN A 279 -1.55 6.92 21.95
CA GLN A 279 -2.20 6.42 23.17
C GLN A 279 -3.70 6.23 22.97
N GLU A 280 -4.36 7.20 22.33
CA GLU A 280 -5.78 7.10 21.99
C GLU A 280 -6.04 5.97 20.97
N LYS A 281 -5.14 5.81 20.00
CA LYS A 281 -5.19 4.73 19.02
C LYS A 281 -5.06 3.35 19.69
N ASP A 282 -4.17 3.24 20.67
CA ASP A 282 -3.98 2.01 21.45
C ASP A 282 -5.23 1.64 22.27
N ALA A 283 -5.86 2.62 22.90
CA ALA A 283 -7.13 2.44 23.61
C ALA A 283 -8.26 2.03 22.64
N LEU A 284 -8.31 2.63 21.45
CA LEU A 284 -9.27 2.28 20.41
C LEU A 284 -9.08 0.84 19.91
N GLN A 285 -7.82 0.39 19.78
CA GLN A 285 -7.51 -0.98 19.38
C GLN A 285 -7.86 -1.99 20.49
N GLU A 286 -7.65 -1.64 21.76
CA GLU A 286 -8.11 -2.42 22.91
C GLU A 286 -9.64 -2.56 22.91
N GLN A 287 -10.36 -1.45 22.71
CA GLN A 287 -11.83 -1.45 22.61
C GLN A 287 -12.30 -2.38 21.47
N TYR A 288 -11.70 -2.28 20.29
CA TYR A 288 -12.04 -3.14 19.16
C TYR A 288 -11.84 -4.64 19.45
N ILE A 289 -10.78 -4.99 20.18
CA ILE A 289 -10.52 -6.38 20.58
C ILE A 289 -11.60 -6.89 21.54
N GLN A 290 -12.08 -6.04 22.45
CA GLN A 290 -13.10 -6.38 23.43
C GLN A 290 -14.51 -6.45 22.83
N GLU A 291 -14.86 -5.48 21.97
CA GLU A 291 -16.23 -5.31 21.44
C GLU A 291 -16.42 -5.95 20.06
N GLY A 292 -15.33 -6.23 19.33
CA GLY A 292 -15.35 -6.77 17.96
C GLY A 292 -15.74 -5.74 16.89
N THR A 293 -15.84 -4.46 17.25
CA THR A 293 -16.20 -3.36 16.36
C THR A 293 -15.59 -2.04 16.84
N PHE A 294 -15.48 -1.06 15.95
CA PHE A 294 -15.03 0.29 16.34
C PHE A 294 -16.23 1.16 16.72
N PRO A 295 -16.04 2.19 17.57
CA PRO A 295 -17.06 3.19 17.82
C PRO A 295 -17.39 3.99 16.55
N GLY A 296 -18.61 4.51 16.47
CA GLY A 296 -19.08 5.38 15.40
C GLY A 296 -19.97 4.69 14.37
N THR A 297 -20.36 5.43 13.33
CA THR A 297 -21.26 4.94 12.30
C THR A 297 -20.52 4.00 11.35
N GLN A 298 -21.04 2.77 11.23
CA GLN A 298 -20.53 1.79 10.29
C GLN A 298 -21.01 2.11 8.87
N ILE A 299 -20.06 2.28 7.95
CA ILE A 299 -20.32 2.65 6.55
C ILE A 299 -19.54 1.70 5.65
N VAL A 300 -20.20 1.13 4.65
CA VAL A 300 -19.56 0.32 3.63
C VAL A 300 -19.63 1.09 2.31
N PRO A 301 -18.62 1.92 1.99
CA PRO A 301 -18.66 2.67 0.74
C PRO A 301 -18.68 1.69 -0.44
N PRO A 302 -19.51 1.93 -1.48
CA PRO A 302 -19.73 0.97 -2.54
C PRO A 302 -18.46 0.72 -3.36
N ARG A 303 -18.28 -0.52 -3.83
CA ARG A 303 -17.19 -0.86 -4.76
C ARG A 303 -17.42 -0.16 -6.08
N ARG A 304 -16.38 0.43 -6.65
CA ARG A 304 -16.43 1.00 -7.99
C ARG A 304 -16.08 -0.09 -9.02
N PRO A 305 -16.79 -0.15 -10.17
CA PRO A 305 -16.56 -1.21 -11.17
C PRO A 305 -15.24 -1.02 -11.94
N TRP A 306 -14.63 0.16 -11.88
CA TRP A 306 -13.49 0.56 -12.70
C TRP A 306 -12.26 -0.32 -12.52
N THR A 307 -11.99 -0.81 -11.31
CA THR A 307 -10.86 -1.70 -11.03
C THR A 307 -11.02 -3.05 -11.73
N LEU A 308 -12.24 -3.61 -11.72
CA LEU A 308 -12.58 -4.81 -12.45
C LEU A 308 -12.53 -4.59 -13.97
N LEU A 309 -13.14 -3.51 -14.46
CA LEU A 309 -13.15 -3.20 -15.90
C LEU A 309 -11.74 -2.98 -16.46
N ASN A 310 -10.89 -2.25 -15.73
CA ASN A 310 -9.49 -2.07 -16.11
C ASN A 310 -8.74 -3.40 -16.17
N PHE A 311 -8.92 -4.28 -15.18
CA PHE A 311 -8.29 -5.60 -15.20
C PHE A 311 -8.79 -6.45 -16.37
N LEU A 312 -10.12 -6.48 -16.62
CA LEU A 312 -10.70 -7.22 -17.74
C LEU A 312 -10.20 -6.70 -19.09
N PHE A 313 -10.01 -5.38 -19.24
CA PHE A 313 -9.41 -4.78 -20.41
C PHE A 313 -7.99 -5.31 -20.64
N TRP A 314 -7.10 -5.20 -19.64
CA TRP A 314 -5.72 -5.70 -19.75
C TRP A 314 -5.64 -7.20 -19.94
N ALA A 315 -6.48 -7.97 -19.23
CA ALA A 315 -6.56 -9.41 -19.38
C ALA A 315 -6.98 -9.79 -20.80
N THR A 316 -7.99 -9.12 -21.37
CA THR A 316 -8.42 -9.37 -22.75
C THR A 316 -7.30 -9.02 -23.74
N LEU A 317 -6.70 -7.84 -23.61
CA LEU A 317 -5.65 -7.37 -24.50
C LEU A 317 -4.41 -8.29 -24.50
N LEU A 318 -4.00 -8.77 -23.33
CA LEU A 318 -2.76 -9.51 -23.15
C LEU A 318 -2.92 -11.03 -23.25
N LEU A 319 -4.04 -11.58 -22.76
CA LEU A 319 -4.26 -13.03 -22.76
C LEU A 319 -4.82 -13.54 -24.10
N SER A 320 -5.56 -12.72 -24.85
CA SER A 320 -6.08 -13.15 -26.17
C SER A 320 -4.97 -13.61 -27.13
N PRO A 321 -3.93 -12.79 -27.44
CA PRO A 321 -2.85 -13.24 -28.31
C PRO A 321 -2.05 -14.41 -27.71
N LEU A 322 -1.89 -14.44 -26.38
CA LEU A 322 -1.22 -15.54 -25.69
C LEU A 322 -1.96 -16.87 -25.88
N PHE A 323 -3.29 -16.86 -25.73
CA PHE A 323 -4.12 -18.04 -25.95
C PHE A 323 -4.20 -18.41 -27.43
N SER A 324 -4.32 -17.45 -28.35
CA SER A 324 -4.26 -17.72 -29.79
C SER A 324 -2.95 -18.40 -30.19
N PHE A 325 -1.82 -17.93 -29.65
CA PHE A 325 -0.52 -18.54 -29.86
C PHE A 325 -0.45 -19.98 -29.30
N ALA A 326 -0.89 -20.18 -28.05
CA ALA A 326 -0.92 -21.51 -27.44
C ALA A 326 -1.81 -22.48 -28.24
N ILE A 327 -3.02 -22.06 -28.61
CA ILE A 327 -3.93 -22.85 -29.45
C ILE A 327 -3.28 -23.18 -30.79
N GLY A 328 -2.60 -22.21 -31.43
CA GLY A 328 -1.86 -22.43 -32.67
C GLY A 328 -0.79 -23.51 -32.56
N ILE A 329 -0.05 -23.55 -31.43
CA ILE A 329 0.93 -24.62 -31.16
C ILE A 329 0.25 -25.98 -31.10
N PHE A 330 -0.84 -26.13 -30.35
CA PHE A 330 -1.54 -27.42 -30.26
C PHE A 330 -2.21 -27.80 -31.57
N ALA A 331 -2.81 -26.84 -32.28
CA ALA A 331 -3.44 -27.04 -33.58
C ALA A 331 -2.46 -27.40 -34.69
N SER A 332 -1.17 -27.04 -34.55
CA SER A 332 -0.13 -27.42 -35.51
C SER A 332 0.08 -28.94 -35.58
N GLY A 333 -0.34 -29.69 -34.55
CA GLY A 333 -0.14 -31.13 -34.45
C GLY A 333 1.33 -31.56 -34.33
N SER A 334 2.28 -30.62 -34.30
CA SER A 334 3.72 -30.88 -34.24
C SER A 334 4.11 -31.34 -32.83
N PRO A 335 4.53 -32.61 -32.64
CA PRO A 335 4.91 -33.11 -31.32
C PRO A 335 6.09 -32.33 -30.74
N LEU A 336 7.02 -31.89 -31.59
CA LEU A 336 8.17 -31.10 -31.19
C LEU A 336 7.74 -29.76 -30.57
N LEU A 337 6.88 -28.99 -31.26
CA LEU A 337 6.43 -27.69 -30.77
C LEU A 337 5.62 -27.81 -29.48
N ILE A 338 4.75 -28.84 -29.40
CA ILE A 338 3.94 -29.10 -28.21
C ILE A 338 4.84 -29.47 -27.02
N LEU A 339 5.77 -30.40 -27.19
CA LEU A 339 6.69 -30.82 -26.13
C LEU A 339 7.62 -29.68 -25.69
N SER A 340 8.13 -28.87 -26.63
CA SER A 340 8.92 -27.69 -26.31
C SER A 340 8.12 -26.66 -25.51
N PHE A 341 6.87 -26.38 -25.91
CA PHE A 341 6.01 -25.45 -25.19
C PHE A 341 5.65 -25.95 -23.79
N MET A 342 5.28 -27.22 -23.66
CA MET A 342 5.01 -27.85 -22.36
C MET A 342 6.24 -27.84 -21.45
N GLY A 343 7.42 -28.14 -22.01
CA GLY A 343 8.70 -28.07 -21.30
C GLY A 343 8.99 -26.65 -20.80
N PHE A 344 8.80 -25.64 -21.64
CA PHE A 344 8.95 -24.23 -21.26
C PHE A 344 7.97 -23.82 -20.16
N MET A 345 6.68 -24.18 -20.28
CA MET A 345 5.67 -23.87 -19.26
C MET A 345 6.00 -24.54 -17.93
N TRP A 346 6.50 -25.78 -17.96
CA TRP A 346 6.91 -26.50 -16.76
C TRP A 346 8.14 -25.85 -16.09
N THR A 347 9.17 -25.50 -16.86
CA THR A 347 10.38 -24.85 -16.33
C THR A 347 10.07 -23.45 -15.77
N ALA A 348 9.26 -22.65 -16.47
CA ALA A 348 8.81 -21.35 -15.99
C ALA A 348 8.01 -21.48 -14.69
N SER A 349 7.06 -22.42 -14.64
CA SER A 349 6.28 -22.71 -13.43
C SER A 349 7.18 -23.15 -12.26
N PHE A 350 8.14 -24.04 -12.51
CA PHE A 350 9.09 -24.50 -11.49
C PHE A 350 9.98 -23.36 -10.97
N ALA A 351 10.52 -22.53 -11.87
CA ALA A 351 11.36 -21.40 -11.52
C ALA A 351 10.60 -20.38 -10.65
N VAL A 352 9.36 -20.02 -11.05
CA VAL A 352 8.53 -19.10 -10.27
C VAL A 352 8.21 -19.67 -8.89
N ARG A 353 7.87 -20.96 -8.77
CA ARG A 353 7.63 -21.60 -7.46
C ARG A 353 8.88 -21.57 -6.57
N ARG A 354 10.06 -21.79 -7.15
CA ARG A 354 11.33 -21.71 -6.41
C ARG A 354 11.63 -20.28 -5.95
N LEU A 355 11.38 -19.28 -6.80
CA LEU A 355 11.58 -17.88 -6.42
C LEU A 355 10.66 -17.48 -5.27
N ILE A 356 9.38 -17.89 -5.29
CA ILE A 356 8.44 -17.62 -4.19
C ILE A 356 8.92 -18.25 -2.88
N GLY A 357 9.36 -19.51 -2.91
CA GLY A 357 9.89 -20.20 -1.72
C GLY A 357 11.16 -19.55 -1.13
N VAL A 358 11.96 -18.84 -1.94
CA VAL A 358 13.12 -18.07 -1.46
C VAL A 358 12.70 -16.73 -0.82
N THR A 359 11.57 -16.15 -1.25
CA THR A 359 11.05 -14.90 -0.69
C THR A 359 10.26 -15.05 0.61
N GLU A 360 9.84 -16.27 0.98
CA GLU A 360 9.21 -16.55 2.28
C GLU A 360 10.21 -16.54 3.45
N ILE A 361 11.52 -16.41 3.18
CA ILE A 361 12.55 -16.28 4.22
C ILE A 361 12.54 -14.85 4.77
N ASP A 362 11.84 -14.71 5.89
CA ASP A 362 11.80 -13.72 6.98
C ASP A 362 12.84 -12.55 7.00
N ARG A 363 13.05 -11.84 5.89
CA ARG A 363 13.86 -10.61 5.87
C ARG A 363 13.03 -9.41 6.31
N GLY A 364 12.56 -9.46 7.56
CA GLY A 364 12.14 -8.27 8.29
C GLY A 364 13.31 -7.29 8.45
N SER A 365 13.00 -5.99 8.52
CA SER A 365 13.98 -4.93 8.81
C SER A 365 14.78 -5.25 10.08
N SER A 366 16.10 -5.40 10.00
CA SER A 366 17.03 -5.69 11.12
C SER A 366 17.18 -4.55 12.16
N TYR A 367 16.33 -3.53 12.07
CA TYR A 367 16.46 -2.31 12.85
C TYR A 367 15.99 -2.56 14.28
N GLY A 368 16.92 -2.50 15.24
CA GLY A 368 16.69 -2.84 16.65
C GLY A 368 17.20 -4.23 17.07
N ASN A 369 17.51 -5.11 16.10
CA ASN A 369 18.14 -6.40 16.39
C ASN A 369 19.65 -6.22 16.54
N HIS A 370 20.11 -5.99 17.77
CA HIS A 370 21.55 -5.99 18.08
C HIS A 370 22.17 -7.40 18.01
N GLU A 371 21.36 -8.46 17.98
CA GLU A 371 21.85 -9.85 17.96
C GLU A 371 22.36 -10.32 16.59
N VAL A 372 21.90 -9.74 15.48
CA VAL A 372 22.30 -10.17 14.13
C VAL A 372 23.72 -9.68 13.76
N LYS A 373 24.30 -8.74 14.51
CA LYS A 373 25.66 -8.24 14.25
C LYS A 373 26.79 -9.11 14.80
N LYS A 374 26.49 -10.21 15.51
CA LYS A 374 27.52 -11.11 16.08
C LYS A 374 27.77 -12.40 15.29
N SER A 375 27.14 -12.58 14.13
CA SER A 375 27.39 -13.75 13.27
C SER A 375 27.52 -13.35 11.80
N ILE A 376 28.57 -12.61 11.48
CA ILE A 376 29.22 -12.65 10.15
C ILE A 376 30.71 -12.72 10.40
#